data_AF-A0A9D3LY39-F1
#
_entry.id   AF-A0A9D3LY39-F1
#
_cell.length_a   1.000
_cell.length_b   1.000
_cell.length_c   1.000
_cell.angle_alpha   90.00
_cell.angle_beta   90.00
_cell.angle_gamma   90.00
#
_symmetry.space_group_name_H-M   'P 1'
#
loop_
_entity.id
_entity.type
_entity.pdbx_description
1 polymer ?
#
loop_
_entity_poly.entity_id
_entity_poly.type
_entity_poly.pdbx_seq_one_letter_code
_entity_poly.pdbx_strand_id
1 'polypeptide(L)'
;SNVTDSLDCITCPADYWSNAEKDKCVPKPIEFLSFHEVLGIILAACSVTGACMAFMVAAVFYRHRDTPIVKANNSELSFLLVFSLKLCFLCSLTFIGRPSDWSCMLRHTAFGITFVLCISCVLGKT
;
A
#
# COMPACT_ATOMS: atom_id res chain seq x y z
N SER A 1 -40.72 -10.04 -18.11
CA SER A 1 -40.75 -11.50 -18.26
C SER A 1 -40.30 -12.13 -16.96
N ASN A 2 -41.18 -12.90 -16.30
CA ASN A 2 -40.88 -13.61 -15.05
C ASN A 2 -40.11 -14.89 -15.39
N VAL A 3 -38.78 -14.85 -15.29
CA VAL A 3 -37.89 -16.00 -15.52
C VAL A 3 -37.56 -16.63 -14.17
N THR A 4 -38.58 -17.18 -13.51
CA THR A 4 -38.41 -17.80 -12.17
C THR A 4 -38.36 -19.33 -12.26
N ASP A 5 -38.57 -19.91 -13.45
CA ASP A 5 -38.71 -21.36 -13.68
C ASP A 5 -37.95 -21.83 -14.94
N SER A 6 -36.72 -21.33 -15.10
CA SER A 6 -35.81 -21.71 -16.20
C SER A 6 -34.95 -22.90 -15.77
N LEU A 7 -34.93 -23.97 -16.59
CA LEU A 7 -34.05 -25.14 -16.39
C LEU A 7 -32.57 -24.83 -16.68
N ASP A 8 -32.29 -23.72 -17.35
CA ASP A 8 -30.94 -23.27 -17.68
C ASP A 8 -30.39 -22.32 -16.62
N CYS A 9 -29.18 -22.63 -16.11
CA CYS A 9 -28.43 -21.77 -15.20
C CYS A 9 -27.72 -20.66 -15.99
N ILE A 10 -27.98 -19.41 -15.61
CA ILE A 10 -27.29 -18.24 -16.16
C ILE A 10 -26.14 -17.82 -15.24
N THR A 11 -25.00 -17.48 -15.83
CA THR A 11 -23.84 -16.98 -15.09
C THR A 11 -24.09 -15.53 -14.63
N CYS A 12 -23.85 -15.24 -13.36
CA CYS A 12 -23.93 -13.86 -12.86
C CYS A 12 -22.84 -12.97 -13.53
N PRO A 13 -23.11 -11.67 -13.73
CA PRO A 13 -22.11 -10.71 -14.21
C PRO A 13 -20.91 -10.61 -13.25
N ALA A 14 -19.75 -10.18 -13.77
CA ALA A 14 -18.44 -10.30 -13.09
C ALA A 14 -18.38 -9.74 -11.65
N ASP A 15 -19.15 -8.71 -11.33
CA ASP A 15 -19.17 -8.06 -10.02
C ASP A 15 -20.12 -8.72 -9.00
N TYR A 16 -20.80 -9.80 -9.40
CA TYR A 16 -21.82 -10.47 -8.60
C TYR A 16 -21.52 -11.97 -8.44
N TRP A 17 -21.83 -12.49 -7.25
CA TRP A 17 -21.76 -13.90 -6.89
C TRP A 17 -23.16 -14.49 -6.79
N SER A 18 -23.30 -15.76 -7.12
CA SER A 18 -24.55 -16.48 -6.87
C SER A 18 -24.74 -16.67 -5.36
N ASN A 19 -25.95 -16.45 -4.85
CA ASN A 19 -26.32 -16.73 -3.47
C ASN A 19 -26.24 -18.25 -3.18
N ALA A 20 -26.22 -18.65 -1.90
CA ALA A 20 -26.17 -20.06 -1.50
C ALA A 20 -27.33 -20.89 -2.10
N GLU A 21 -28.51 -20.29 -2.21
CA GLU A 21 -29.72 -20.91 -2.79
C GLU A 21 -29.74 -20.84 -4.34
N LYS A 22 -28.71 -20.23 -4.95
CA LYS A 22 -28.52 -20.04 -6.41
C LYS A 22 -29.67 -19.35 -7.14
N ASP A 23 -30.49 -18.62 -6.40
CA ASP A 23 -31.69 -17.94 -6.87
C ASP A 23 -31.42 -16.49 -7.29
N LYS A 24 -30.37 -15.87 -6.73
CA LYS A 24 -30.05 -14.45 -6.91
C LYS A 24 -28.56 -14.23 -7.08
N CYS A 25 -28.22 -13.18 -7.83
CA CYS A 25 -26.87 -12.64 -7.91
C CYS A 25 -26.71 -11.56 -6.83
N VAL A 26 -25.85 -11.80 -5.83
CA VAL A 26 -25.48 -10.87 -4.76
C VAL A 26 -24.16 -10.16 -5.09
N PRO A 27 -23.99 -8.87 -4.76
CA PRO A 27 -22.75 -8.16 -5.04
C PRO A 27 -21.57 -8.81 -4.31
N LYS A 28 -20.45 -8.98 -5.00
CA LYS A 28 -19.23 -9.58 -4.44
C LYS A 28 -18.73 -8.75 -3.25
N PRO A 29 -18.50 -9.36 -2.06
CA PRO A 29 -17.92 -8.64 -0.94
C PRO A 29 -16.48 -8.23 -1.26
N ILE A 30 -16.13 -7.01 -0.91
CA ILE A 30 -14.77 -6.49 -1.10
C ILE A 30 -13.91 -7.03 0.05
N GLU A 31 -12.97 -7.92 -0.25
CA GLU A 31 -11.97 -8.33 0.74
C GLU A 31 -10.93 -7.21 0.90
N PHE A 32 -10.81 -6.70 2.11
CA PHE A 32 -9.84 -5.68 2.46
C PHE A 32 -9.10 -6.09 3.73
N LEU A 33 -7.82 -5.73 3.81
CA LEU A 33 -7.03 -5.96 5.02
C LEU A 33 -7.52 -5.01 6.11
N SER A 34 -8.25 -5.57 7.07
CA SER A 34 -8.83 -4.81 8.16
C SER A 34 -7.79 -4.51 9.23
N PHE A 35 -7.88 -3.33 9.85
CA PHE A 35 -7.10 -2.99 11.06
C PHE A 35 -7.38 -3.93 12.24
N HIS A 36 -8.45 -4.72 12.17
CA HIS A 36 -8.83 -5.68 13.21
C HIS A 36 -8.21 -7.07 13.02
N GLU A 37 -7.59 -7.33 11.86
CA GLU A 37 -6.87 -8.58 11.62
C GLU A 37 -5.42 -8.49 12.09
N VAL A 38 -4.87 -9.59 12.60
CA VAL A 38 -3.51 -9.66 13.15
C VAL A 38 -2.47 -9.16 12.13
N LEU A 39 -2.61 -9.53 10.85
CA LEU A 39 -1.71 -9.08 9.79
C LEU A 39 -1.80 -7.57 9.57
N GLY A 40 -3.02 -7.01 9.58
CA GLY A 40 -3.25 -5.57 9.48
C GLY A 40 -2.62 -4.80 10.64
N ILE A 41 -2.73 -5.32 11.87
CA ILE A 41 -2.13 -4.72 13.08
C ILE A 41 -0.60 -4.71 12.99
N ILE A 42 0.00 -5.86 12.64
CA ILE A 42 1.47 -5.97 12.54
C ILE A 42 2.00 -5.00 11.47
N LEU A 43 1.38 -4.98 10.30
CA LEU A 43 1.78 -4.08 9.21
C LEU A 43 1.59 -2.62 9.59
N ALA A 44 0.49 -2.25 10.25
CA ALA A 44 0.27 -0.89 10.76
C ALA A 44 1.33 -0.49 11.81
N ALA A 45 1.66 -1.39 12.75
CA ALA A 45 2.69 -1.13 13.76
C ALA A 45 4.08 -0.95 13.13
N CYS A 46 4.47 -1.85 12.22
CA CYS A 46 5.74 -1.77 11.51
C CYS A 46 5.86 -0.49 10.67
N SER A 47 4.80 -0.13 9.94
CA SER A 47 4.78 1.07 9.10
C SER A 47 4.80 2.37 9.90
N VAL A 48 4.05 2.47 11.00
CA VAL A 48 4.10 3.62 11.91
C VAL A 48 5.50 3.75 12.53
N THR A 49 6.07 2.64 13.02
CA THR A 49 7.41 2.63 13.62
C THR A 49 8.48 3.04 12.62
N GLY A 50 8.43 2.47 11.40
CA GLY A 50 9.34 2.80 10.31
C GLY A 50 9.20 4.26 9.86
N ALA A 51 7.98 4.78 9.76
CA ALA A 51 7.73 6.19 9.48
C ALA A 51 8.32 7.08 10.57
N CYS A 52 8.12 6.77 11.86
CA CYS A 52 8.73 7.51 12.96
C CYS A 52 10.26 7.53 12.86
N MET A 53 10.89 6.37 12.67
CA MET A 53 12.35 6.27 12.51
C MET A 53 12.85 7.09 11.32
N ALA A 54 12.21 6.99 10.16
CA ALA A 54 12.56 7.78 8.99
C ALA A 54 12.40 9.30 9.25
N PHE A 55 11.47 9.71 10.12
CA PHE A 55 11.29 11.14 10.48
C PHE A 55 12.47 11.62 11.32
N MET A 56 12.84 10.81 12.31
CA MET A 56 13.98 11.09 13.17
C MET A 56 15.26 11.20 12.35
N VAL A 57 15.49 10.28 11.41
CA VAL A 57 16.62 10.35 10.49
C VAL A 57 16.56 11.63 9.65
N ALA A 58 15.42 11.97 9.06
CA ALA A 58 15.25 13.21 8.30
C ALA A 58 15.58 14.47 9.15
N ALA A 59 15.08 14.52 10.38
CA ALA A 59 15.31 15.62 11.31
C ALA A 59 16.79 15.75 11.70
N VAL A 60 17.46 14.62 11.95
CA VAL A 60 18.90 14.58 12.23
C VAL A 60 19.69 15.07 11.01
N PHE A 61 19.37 14.59 9.80
CA PHE A 61 20.00 15.07 8.56
C PHE A 61 19.79 16.57 8.33
N TYR A 62 18.58 17.07 8.60
CA TYR A 62 18.26 18.50 8.48
C TYR A 62 19.05 19.34 9.50
N ARG A 63 19.14 18.87 10.75
CA ARG A 63 19.87 19.53 11.84
C ARG A 63 21.38 19.51 11.62
N HIS A 64 21.92 18.41 11.09
CA HIS A 64 23.35 18.19 10.85
C HIS A 64 23.74 18.41 9.40
N ARG A 65 23.02 19.25 8.67
CA ARG A 65 23.29 19.58 7.25
C ARG A 65 24.72 20.06 7.00
N ASP A 66 25.33 20.71 8.00
CA ASP A 66 26.71 21.22 7.94
C ASP A 66 27.78 20.21 8.41
N THR A 67 27.40 18.99 8.81
CA THR A 67 28.40 17.99 9.20
C THR A 67 29.12 17.41 7.98
N PRO A 68 30.44 17.17 8.07
CA PRO A 68 31.26 16.72 6.94
C PRO A 68 30.81 15.37 6.36
N ILE A 69 30.04 14.56 7.10
CA ILE A 69 29.42 13.31 6.62
C ILE A 69 28.35 13.60 5.55
N VAL A 70 27.49 14.62 5.75
CA VAL A 70 26.43 15.01 4.80
C VAL A 70 26.99 15.78 3.60
N LYS A 71 28.20 16.35 3.75
CA LYS A 71 28.89 17.10 2.69
C LYS A 71 29.82 16.23 1.84
N ALA A 72 30.38 15.16 2.41
CA ALA A 72 31.22 14.19 1.70
C ALA A 72 30.40 13.14 0.95
N ASN A 73 29.21 12.79 1.45
CA ASN A 73 28.20 12.07 0.68
C ASN A 73 27.37 13.11 -0.08
N ASN A 74 26.95 12.86 -1.32
CA ASN A 74 26.06 13.78 -2.05
C ASN A 74 24.77 13.98 -1.21
N SER A 75 24.67 15.12 -0.52
CA SER A 75 23.55 15.45 0.39
C SER A 75 22.17 15.22 -0.24
N GLU A 76 22.07 15.36 -1.57
CA GLU A 76 20.88 15.07 -2.37
C GLU A 76 20.51 13.58 -2.36
N LEU A 77 21.46 12.65 -2.52
CA LEU A 77 21.20 11.21 -2.52
C LEU A 77 20.71 10.72 -1.15
N SER A 78 21.31 11.20 -0.06
CA SER A 78 20.84 10.86 1.29
C SER A 78 19.44 11.40 1.56
N PHE A 79 19.12 12.61 1.09
CA PHE A 79 17.77 13.16 1.20
C PHE A 79 16.75 12.35 0.39
N LEU A 80 17.10 12.00 -0.86
CA LEU A 80 16.27 11.16 -1.73
C LEU A 80 16.00 9.79 -1.11
N LEU A 81 16.99 9.18 -0.47
CA LEU A 81 16.84 7.88 0.19
C LEU A 81 15.88 7.96 1.39
N VAL A 82 16.03 8.97 2.24
CA VAL A 82 15.13 9.20 3.38
C VAL A 82 13.70 9.49 2.91
N PHE A 83 13.55 10.30 1.86
CA PHE A 83 12.25 10.57 1.24
C PHE A 83 11.61 9.30 0.64
N SER A 84 12.41 8.46 -0.01
CA SER A 84 11.94 7.19 -0.58
C SER A 84 11.45 6.22 0.50
N LEU A 85 12.20 6.08 1.59
CA LEU A 85 11.79 5.25 2.74
C LEU A 85 10.47 5.73 3.35
N LYS A 86 10.29 7.05 3.47
CA LYS A 86 9.03 7.65 3.93
C LYS A 86 7.85 7.23 3.07
N LEU A 87 7.97 7.39 1.75
CA LEU A 87 6.92 7.02 0.81
C LEU A 87 6.60 5.53 0.88
N CYS A 88 7.61 4.66 1.04
CA CYS A 88 7.40 3.22 1.19
C CYS A 88 6.54 2.87 2.43
N PHE A 89 6.84 3.47 3.59
CA PHE A 89 6.03 3.26 4.80
C PHE A 89 4.61 3.83 4.66
N LEU A 90 4.46 5.01 4.05
CA LEU A 90 3.15 5.62 3.76
C LEU A 90 2.31 4.76 2.81
N CYS A 91 2.91 4.24 1.74
CA CYS A 91 2.25 3.34 0.79
C CYS A 91 1.72 2.08 1.50
N SER A 92 2.50 1.49 2.40
CA SER A 92 2.06 0.34 3.19
C SER A 92 0.83 0.65 4.06
N LEU A 93 0.74 1.87 4.61
CA LEU A 93 -0.45 2.33 5.36
C LEU A 93 -1.70 2.41 4.46
N THR A 94 -1.56 2.94 3.24
CA THR A 94 -2.69 3.12 2.31
C THR A 94 -3.30 1.81 1.83
N PHE A 95 -2.58 0.69 1.95
CA PHE A 95 -3.10 -0.64 1.67
C PHE A 95 -4.04 -1.18 2.76
N ILE A 96 -4.01 -0.60 3.95
CA ILE A 96 -4.74 -0.99 5.15
C ILE A 96 -6.00 -0.12 5.30
N GLY A 97 -7.16 -0.76 5.48
CA GLY A 97 -8.47 -0.09 5.56
C GLY A 97 -9.36 -0.30 4.33
N ARG A 98 -10.58 0.27 4.37
CA ARG A 98 -11.56 0.12 3.29
C ARG A 98 -11.06 0.81 2.01
N PRO A 99 -11.13 0.13 0.85
CA PRO A 99 -10.72 0.74 -0.41
C PRO A 99 -11.69 1.87 -0.78
N SER A 100 -11.15 3.10 -0.87
CA SER A 100 -11.77 4.23 -1.57
C SER A 100 -11.21 4.30 -3.00
N ASP A 101 -11.84 5.04 -3.91
CA ASP A 101 -11.37 5.18 -5.31
C ASP A 101 -9.90 5.63 -5.38
N TRP A 102 -9.49 6.51 -4.46
CA TRP A 102 -8.10 6.92 -4.29
C TRP A 102 -7.18 5.77 -3.88
N SER A 103 -7.60 4.94 -2.91
CA SER A 103 -6.84 3.76 -2.47
C SER A 103 -6.70 2.73 -3.59
N CYS A 104 -7.70 2.59 -4.46
CA CYS A 104 -7.67 1.68 -5.61
C CYS A 104 -6.59 2.06 -6.62
N MET A 105 -6.55 3.33 -7.03
CA MET A 105 -5.47 3.88 -7.86
C MET A 105 -4.10 3.82 -7.16
N LEU A 106 -4.06 4.08 -5.85
CA LEU A 106 -2.84 3.99 -5.05
C LEU A 106 -2.28 2.57 -4.97
N ARG A 107 -3.11 1.52 -4.89
CA ARG A 107 -2.60 0.13 -4.85
C ARG A 107 -1.80 -0.24 -6.10
N HIS A 108 -2.28 0.12 -7.29
CA HIS A 108 -1.58 -0.16 -8.55
C HIS A 108 -0.24 0.57 -8.64
N THR A 109 -0.21 1.83 -8.20
CA THR A 109 0.99 2.67 -8.26
C THR A 109 1.99 2.33 -7.16
N ALA A 110 1.53 2.06 -5.94
CA ALA A 110 2.35 1.74 -4.79
C ALA A 110 3.17 0.45 -4.98
N PHE A 111 2.64 -0.56 -5.69
CA PHE A 111 3.39 -1.79 -5.98
C PHE A 111 4.62 -1.49 -6.87
N GLY A 112 4.42 -0.71 -7.94
CA GLY A 112 5.50 -0.29 -8.82
C GLY A 112 6.50 0.64 -8.13
N ILE A 113 6.02 1.61 -7.36
CA ILE A 113 6.86 2.56 -6.61
C ILE A 113 7.73 1.81 -5.59
N THR A 114 7.14 0.90 -4.81
CA THR A 114 7.91 0.13 -3.81
C THR A 114 9.01 -0.69 -4.46
N PHE A 115 8.70 -1.38 -5.56
CA PHE A 115 9.68 -2.19 -6.28
C PHE A 115 10.84 -1.36 -6.84
N VAL A 116 10.54 -0.26 -7.55
CA VAL A 116 11.56 0.63 -8.12
C VAL A 116 12.40 1.28 -7.01
N LEU A 117 11.76 1.77 -5.95
CA LEU A 117 12.47 2.40 -4.83
C LEU A 117 13.41 1.43 -4.11
N CYS A 118 12.98 0.18 -3.89
CA CYS A 118 13.85 -0.85 -3.30
C CYS A 118 15.10 -1.09 -4.16
N ILE A 119 14.94 -1.22 -5.48
CA ILE A 119 16.05 -1.43 -6.41
C ILE A 119 16.97 -0.20 -6.47
N SER A 120 16.40 1.01 -6.59
CA SER A 120 17.18 2.25 -6.65
C SER A 120 17.97 2.50 -5.36
N CYS A 121 17.44 2.15 -4.18
CA CYS A 121 18.17 2.30 -2.91
C CYS A 121 19.35 1.33 -2.79
N VAL A 122 19.23 0.11 -3.34
CA VAL A 122 20.31 -0.88 -3.35
C VAL A 122 21.40 -0.43 -4.33
N LEU A 123 21.02 -0.06 -5.57
CA LEU A 123 21.99 0.39 -6.58
C LEU A 123 22.64 1.73 -6.25
N GLY A 124 21.92 2.67 -5.63
CA GLY A 124 22.47 3.99 -5.29
C GLY A 124 23.50 3.98 -4.16
N LYS A 125 23.64 2.86 -3.43
CA LYS A 125 24.64 2.68 -2.36
C LYS A 125 25.89 1.91 -2.80
N THR A 126 25.82 1.13 -3.88
CA THR A 126 26.98 0.48 -4.52
C THR A 126 27.72 1.44 -5.42
#